data_AF-A0A9X0YNE0-F1
#
_entry.id   AF-A0A9X0YNE0-F1
#
_cell.length_a   1.000
_cell.length_b   1.000
_cell.length_c   1.000
_cell.angle_alpha   90.00
_cell.angle_beta   90.00
_cell.angle_gamma   90.00
#
_symmetry.space_group_name_H-M   'P 1'
#
loop_
_entity.id
_entity.type
_entity.pdbx_description
1 polymer ?
#
loop_
_entity_poly.entity_id
_entity_poly.type
_entity_poly.pdbx_seq_one_letter_code
_entity_poly.pdbx_strand_id
1 'polypeptide(L)'
;MIEDKLLVLVKEVHQGVLTRLKTIPGIGPKTSLMLVVLTDGFDRFTSGSELCSYAGLTPVIRQSGSSVKGRPRISKIGNQKLRNLLFMCSFNACKYNYACKAIYDRLVAKGKSKKLALIAVCNKLLKQAFAIAKSGLTYDNKYRSVLVGN
;
A
#
# COMPACT_ATOMS: atom_id res chain seq x y z
N MET A 1 0.28 -12.90 23.85
CA MET A 1 -0.72 -11.93 23.36
C MET A 1 -1.41 -12.46 22.08
N ILE A 2 -2.54 -11.86 21.65
CA ILE A 2 -3.21 -12.27 20.40
C ILE A 2 -2.33 -12.12 19.15
N GLU A 3 -1.43 -11.13 19.16
CA GLU A 3 -0.49 -10.87 18.06
C GLU A 3 0.53 -12.01 17.88
N ASP A 4 0.96 -12.64 18.97
CA ASP A 4 1.89 -13.79 18.91
C ASP A 4 1.19 -15.01 18.31
N LYS A 5 -0.07 -15.25 18.69
CA LYS A 5 -0.89 -16.33 18.10
C LYS A 5 -1.11 -16.12 16.61
N LEU A 6 -1.42 -14.89 16.19
CA LEU A 6 -1.54 -14.54 14.77
C LEU A 6 -0.21 -14.76 14.03
N LEU A 7 0.91 -14.39 14.65
CA LEU A 7 2.22 -14.57 14.04
C LEU A 7 2.55 -16.05 13.82
N VAL A 8 2.21 -16.93 14.78
CA VAL A 8 2.40 -18.38 14.64
C VAL A 8 1.58 -18.92 13.47
N LEU A 9 0.27 -18.65 13.45
CA LEU A 9 -0.62 -19.11 12.37
C LEU A 9 -0.20 -18.59 10.99
N VAL A 10 0.20 -17.32 10.91
CA VAL A 10 0.66 -16.75 9.64
C VAL A 10 1.98 -17.36 9.18
N LYS A 11 2.86 -17.77 10.10
CA LYS A 11 4.08 -18.49 9.70
C LYS A 11 3.75 -19.87 9.16
N GLU A 12 2.79 -20.58 9.73
CA GLU A 12 2.39 -21.90 9.25
C GLU A 12 1.85 -21.86 7.81
N VAL A 13 1.05 -20.84 7.47
CA VAL A 13 0.35 -20.78 6.16
C VAL A 13 1.05 -19.88 5.14
N HIS A 14 1.63 -18.75 5.57
CA HIS A 14 2.09 -17.67 4.68
C HIS A 14 3.49 -17.12 5.04
N GLN A 15 4.39 -17.93 5.61
CA GLN A 15 5.75 -17.49 6.00
C GLN A 15 6.54 -16.86 4.85
N GLY A 16 6.42 -17.39 3.64
CA GLY A 16 7.10 -16.85 2.45
C GLY A 16 6.66 -15.42 2.15
N VAL A 17 5.34 -15.17 2.12
CA VAL A 17 4.78 -13.83 1.89
C VAL A 17 5.21 -12.87 3.00
N LEU A 18 5.07 -13.29 4.27
CA LEU A 18 5.45 -12.47 5.42
C LEU A 18 6.92 -12.02 5.37
N THR A 19 7.82 -12.94 5.01
CA THR A 19 9.26 -12.66 4.88
C THR A 19 9.53 -11.63 3.78
N ARG A 20 8.91 -11.80 2.61
CA ARG A 20 9.13 -10.88 1.49
C ARG A 20 8.55 -9.49 1.74
N LEU A 21 7.39 -9.37 2.38
CA LEU A 21 6.81 -8.05 2.70
C LEU A 21 7.72 -7.21 3.60
N LYS A 22 8.43 -7.83 4.54
CA LYS A 22 9.40 -7.16 5.41
C LYS A 22 10.58 -6.56 4.66
N THR A 23 10.85 -6.99 3.43
CA THR A 23 11.93 -6.42 2.60
C THR A 23 11.57 -5.05 2.03
N ILE A 24 10.29 -4.67 2.05
CA ILE A 24 9.82 -3.39 1.49
C ILE A 24 10.17 -2.25 2.45
N PRO A 25 11.04 -1.29 2.04
CA PRO A 25 11.37 -0.17 2.90
C PRO A 25 10.12 0.65 3.22
N GLY A 26 9.89 0.85 4.52
CA GLY A 26 8.69 1.51 5.06
C GLY A 26 7.64 0.56 5.62
N ILE A 27 7.68 -0.74 5.32
CA ILE A 27 6.77 -1.74 5.90
C ILE A 27 7.49 -2.49 7.03
N GLY A 28 6.96 -2.37 8.25
CA GLY A 28 7.50 -3.06 9.43
C GLY A 28 6.89 -4.45 9.68
N PRO A 29 7.38 -5.18 10.69
CA PRO A 29 6.89 -6.53 11.03
C PRO A 29 5.39 -6.58 11.34
N LYS A 30 4.89 -5.65 12.15
CA LYS A 30 3.48 -5.57 12.54
C LYS A 30 2.57 -5.30 11.35
N THR A 31 2.96 -4.36 10.48
CA THR A 31 2.19 -4.05 9.27
C THR A 31 2.25 -5.21 8.27
N SER A 32 3.39 -5.89 8.14
CA SER A 32 3.53 -7.08 7.28
C SER A 32 2.58 -8.20 7.74
N LEU A 33 2.55 -8.49 9.05
CA LEU A 33 1.64 -9.46 9.65
C LEU A 33 0.18 -9.09 9.37
N MET A 34 -0.20 -7.85 9.67
CA MET A 34 -1.59 -7.40 9.46
C MET A 34 -1.99 -7.34 8.00
N LEU A 35 -1.07 -7.05 7.08
CA LEU A 35 -1.33 -7.15 5.65
C LEU A 35 -1.69 -8.58 5.28
N VAL A 36 -0.89 -9.56 5.70
CA VAL A 36 -1.17 -10.97 5.41
C VAL A 36 -2.51 -11.40 6.01
N VAL A 37 -2.79 -11.08 7.27
CA VAL A 37 -4.05 -11.44 7.93
C VAL A 37 -5.27 -10.80 7.25
N LEU A 38 -5.22 -9.49 6.99
CA LEU A 38 -6.38 -8.77 6.44
C LEU A 38 -6.63 -9.06 4.96
N THR A 39 -5.62 -9.57 4.25
CA THR A 39 -5.72 -9.90 2.83
C THR A 39 -5.77 -11.39 2.53
N ASP A 40 -5.69 -12.22 3.58
CA ASP A 40 -5.62 -13.68 3.48
C ASP A 40 -4.51 -14.11 2.50
N GLY A 41 -3.27 -13.76 2.85
CA GLY A 41 -2.11 -14.05 1.99
C GLY A 41 -2.07 -13.26 0.67
N PHE A 42 -2.96 -12.28 0.48
CA PHE A 42 -3.22 -11.56 -0.77
C PHE A 42 -4.01 -12.39 -1.81
N ASP A 43 -4.57 -13.53 -1.43
CA ASP A 43 -5.26 -14.44 -2.36
C ASP A 43 -6.68 -14.01 -2.69
N ARG A 44 -7.27 -13.16 -1.85
CA ARG A 44 -8.61 -12.57 -2.08
C ARG A 44 -8.66 -11.49 -3.16
N PHE A 45 -7.52 -11.06 -3.71
CA PHE A 45 -7.46 -9.93 -4.62
C PHE A 45 -6.79 -10.30 -5.94
N THR A 46 -7.40 -9.87 -7.04
CA THR A 46 -6.92 -10.09 -8.40
C THR A 46 -5.94 -9.01 -8.84
N SER A 47 -6.05 -7.80 -8.28
CA SER A 47 -5.19 -6.67 -8.64
C SER A 47 -4.84 -5.78 -7.44
N GLY A 48 -3.69 -5.12 -7.53
CA GLY A 48 -3.29 -4.12 -6.53
C GLY A 48 -4.24 -2.91 -6.47
N SER A 49 -4.97 -2.62 -7.55
CA SER A 49 -6.00 -1.57 -7.58
C SER A 49 -7.23 -1.96 -6.76
N GLU A 50 -7.68 -3.22 -6.89
CA GLU A 50 -8.77 -3.79 -6.08
C GLU A 50 -8.41 -3.72 -4.59
N LEU A 51 -7.20 -4.13 -4.22
CA LEU A 51 -6.69 -4.04 -2.85
C LEU A 51 -6.63 -2.59 -2.34
N CYS A 52 -6.24 -1.63 -3.19
CA CYS A 52 -6.26 -0.21 -2.81
C CYS A 52 -7.67 0.33 -2.57
N SER A 53 -8.65 -0.14 -3.33
CA SER A 53 -10.06 0.20 -3.14
C SER A 53 -10.61 -0.43 -1.86
N TYR A 54 -10.30 -1.69 -1.59
CA TYR A 54 -10.62 -2.36 -0.32
C TYR A 54 -10.01 -1.63 0.88
N ALA A 55 -8.77 -1.14 0.73
CA ALA A 55 -8.13 -0.32 1.75
C ALA A 55 -8.78 1.06 1.88
N GLY A 56 -9.57 1.56 0.93
CA GLY A 56 -10.08 2.95 0.96
C GLY A 56 -9.00 3.99 0.65
N LEU A 57 -8.01 3.63 -0.17
CA LEU A 57 -6.94 4.55 -0.62
C LEU A 57 -7.21 5.16 -2.00
N THR A 58 -8.26 4.72 -2.67
CA THR A 58 -8.65 5.22 -3.99
C THR A 58 -9.36 6.57 -3.86
N PRO A 59 -9.00 7.58 -4.70
CA PRO A 59 -9.68 8.87 -4.71
C PRO A 59 -11.13 8.71 -5.18
N VAL A 60 -12.06 9.33 -4.46
CA VAL A 60 -13.45 9.51 -4.85
C VAL A 60 -13.59 10.90 -5.45
N ILE A 61 -13.97 10.95 -6.71
CA ILE A 61 -14.32 12.19 -7.40
C ILE A 61 -15.81 12.41 -7.15
N ARG A 62 -16.16 13.52 -6.47
CA ARG A 62 -17.55 13.95 -6.35
C ARG A 62 -17.87 14.87 -7.53
N GLN A 63 -18.68 14.40 -8.46
CA GLN A 63 -19.31 15.22 -9.49
C GLN A 63 -20.81 15.28 -9.17
N SER A 64 -21.25 16.33 -8.49
CA SER A 64 -22.66 16.62 -8.29
C SER A 64 -22.96 17.97 -8.93
N GLY A 65 -23.62 17.96 -10.09
CA GLY A 65 -24.10 19.16 -10.79
C GLY A 65 -22.99 20.03 -11.42
N SER A 66 -23.40 20.83 -12.41
CA SER A 66 -22.56 21.62 -13.34
C SER A 66 -21.70 22.73 -12.72
N SER A 67 -21.59 22.86 -11.39
CA SER A 67 -20.98 24.06 -10.78
C SER A 67 -19.97 23.83 -9.65
N VAL A 68 -19.68 22.59 -9.20
CA VAL A 68 -18.66 22.39 -8.14
C VAL A 68 -17.78 21.15 -8.40
N LYS A 69 -16.63 21.36 -9.05
CA LYS A 69 -15.52 20.38 -9.04
C LYS A 69 -14.87 20.39 -7.65
N GLY A 70 -15.49 19.72 -6.68
CA GLY A 70 -14.94 19.58 -5.33
C GLY A 70 -13.53 18.95 -5.36
N ARG A 71 -12.65 19.38 -4.45
CA ARG A 71 -11.30 18.78 -4.32
C ARG A 71 -11.42 17.26 -4.12
N PRO A 72 -10.71 16.41 -4.90
CA PRO A 72 -10.77 14.97 -4.73
C PRO A 72 -10.38 14.56 -3.30
N ARG A 73 -11.15 13.65 -2.71
CA ARG A 73 -10.89 13.07 -1.38
C ARG A 73 -10.79 11.56 -1.52
N ILE A 74 -10.04 10.88 -0.65
CA ILE A 74 -10.08 9.42 -0.63
C ILE A 74 -11.43 8.89 -0.16
N SER A 75 -11.78 7.70 -0.62
CA SER A 75 -12.88 6.92 -0.05
C SER A 75 -12.61 6.68 1.44
N LYS A 76 -13.58 6.98 2.30
CA LYS A 76 -13.56 6.47 3.68
C LYS A 76 -14.20 5.08 3.79
N ILE A 77 -14.80 4.60 2.70
CA ILE A 77 -15.38 3.27 2.56
C ILE A 77 -14.22 2.32 2.24
N GLY A 78 -13.84 1.48 3.21
CA GLY A 78 -12.70 0.57 3.15
C GLY A 78 -12.11 0.27 4.54
N ASN A 79 -11.11 -0.61 4.60
CA ASN A 79 -10.53 -1.08 5.86
C ASN A 79 -9.71 0.03 6.56
N GLN A 80 -10.31 0.67 7.57
CA GLN A 80 -9.70 1.77 8.35
C GLN A 80 -8.39 1.37 9.03
N LYS A 81 -8.30 0.14 9.56
CA LYS A 81 -7.09 -0.36 10.23
C LYS A 81 -5.93 -0.40 9.24
N LEU A 82 -6.18 -0.92 8.04
CA LEU A 82 -5.18 -1.01 6.98
C LEU A 82 -4.69 0.37 6.54
N ARG A 83 -5.60 1.35 6.38
CA ARG A 83 -5.19 2.74 6.07
C ARG A 83 -4.32 3.35 7.14
N ASN A 84 -4.66 3.18 8.41
CA ASN A 84 -3.91 3.77 9.51
C ASN A 84 -2.49 3.20 9.58
N LEU A 85 -2.36 1.88 9.44
CA LEU A 85 -1.06 1.21 9.39
C LEU A 85 -0.22 1.72 8.21
N LEU A 86 -0.81 1.77 7.01
CA LEU A 86 -0.11 2.26 5.81
C LEU A 86 0.27 3.75 5.91
N PHE A 87 -0.57 4.55 6.57
CA PHE A 87 -0.27 5.97 6.80
C PHE A 87 0.97 6.12 7.70
N MET A 88 1.10 5.34 8.77
CA MET A 88 2.31 5.34 9.60
C MET A 88 3.54 4.84 8.82
N CYS A 89 3.38 3.80 8.00
CA CYS A 89 4.43 3.30 7.10
C CYS A 89 4.88 4.35 6.08
N SER A 90 3.97 5.22 5.62
CA SER A 90 4.27 6.22 4.58
C SER A 90 5.36 7.21 4.97
N PHE A 91 5.47 7.56 6.26
CA PHE A 91 6.52 8.46 6.74
C PHE A 91 7.92 7.86 6.58
N ASN A 92 8.09 6.58 6.91
CA ASN A 92 9.34 5.87 6.72
C ASN A 92 9.62 5.60 5.24
N ALA A 93 8.59 5.26 4.46
CA ALA A 93 8.73 5.06 3.02
C ALA A 93 9.18 6.34 2.29
N CYS A 94 8.76 7.53 2.74
CA CYS A 94 9.25 8.79 2.17
C CYS A 94 10.76 9.00 2.40
N LYS A 95 11.37 8.32 3.36
CA LYS A 95 12.81 8.40 3.65
C LYS A 95 13.60 7.31 2.94
N TYR A 96 13.11 6.07 2.97
CA TYR A 96 13.90 4.89 2.62
C TYR A 96 13.44 4.16 1.35
N ASN A 97 12.27 4.49 0.80
CA ASN A 97 11.75 3.86 -0.42
C ASN A 97 11.81 4.86 -1.58
N TYR A 98 12.75 4.67 -2.49
CA TYR A 98 13.05 5.61 -3.57
C TYR A 98 11.82 5.97 -4.41
N ALA A 99 11.03 4.97 -4.82
CA ALA A 99 9.83 5.20 -5.62
C ALA A 99 8.73 5.95 -4.85
N CYS A 100 8.62 5.71 -3.53
CA CYS A 100 7.67 6.43 -2.69
C CYS A 100 8.10 7.88 -2.47
N LYS A 101 9.38 8.11 -2.15
CA LYS A 101 9.96 9.44 -2.02
C LYS A 101 9.76 10.28 -3.28
N ALA A 102 10.06 9.71 -4.45
CA ALA A 102 9.87 10.38 -5.74
C ALA A 102 8.41 10.82 -5.98
N ILE A 103 7.44 9.98 -5.62
CA ILE A 103 6.01 10.34 -5.73
C ILE A 103 5.64 11.47 -4.76
N TYR A 104 6.11 11.39 -3.51
CA TYR A 104 5.87 12.40 -2.50
C TYR A 104 6.42 13.76 -2.93
N ASP A 105 7.71 13.82 -3.25
CA ASP A 105 8.41 15.04 -3.64
C ASP A 105 7.75 15.69 -4.86
N ARG A 106 7.44 14.88 -5.88
CA ARG A 106 6.75 15.35 -7.10
C ARG A 106 5.38 15.94 -6.81
N LEU A 107 4.59 15.36 -5.90
CA LEU A 107 3.27 15.90 -5.57
C LEU A 107 3.35 17.18 -4.73
N VAL A 108 4.28 17.24 -3.79
CA VAL A 108 4.54 18.45 -2.99
C VAL A 108 5.04 19.59 -3.87
N ALA A 109 5.98 19.32 -4.80
CA ALA A 109 6.46 20.30 -5.77
C ALA A 109 5.35 20.85 -6.67
N LYS A 110 4.29 20.06 -6.93
CA LYS A 110 3.07 20.49 -7.65
C LYS A 110 2.07 21.25 -6.75
N GLY A 111 2.47 21.69 -5.56
CA GLY A 111 1.62 22.41 -4.62
C GLY A 111 0.52 21.57 -3.97
N LYS A 112 0.58 20.23 -4.06
CA LYS A 112 -0.40 19.37 -3.37
C LYS A 112 -0.10 19.31 -1.88
N SER A 113 -1.14 19.12 -1.06
CA SER A 113 -0.96 19.03 0.39
C SER A 113 -0.11 17.81 0.76
N LYS A 114 0.74 17.95 1.79
CA LYS A 114 1.58 16.86 2.30
C LYS A 114 0.77 15.61 2.63
N LYS A 115 -0.44 15.78 3.20
CA LYS A 115 -1.36 14.68 3.51
C LYS A 115 -1.81 13.92 2.25
N LEU A 116 -2.13 14.62 1.17
CA LEU A 116 -2.48 13.98 -0.11
C LEU A 116 -1.27 13.21 -0.66
N ALA A 117 -0.08 13.79 -0.59
CA ALA A 117 1.15 13.13 -1.03
C ALA A 117 1.43 11.84 -0.22
N LEU A 118 1.25 11.86 1.11
CA LEU A 118 1.37 10.66 1.96
C LEU A 118 0.34 9.57 1.61
N ILE A 119 -0.89 9.95 1.28
CA ILE A 119 -1.91 9.01 0.81
C ILE A 119 -1.48 8.35 -0.51
N ALA A 120 -0.89 9.12 -1.44
CA ALA A 120 -0.35 8.56 -2.68
C ALA A 120 0.79 7.56 -2.40
N VAL A 121 1.62 7.85 -1.40
CA VAL A 121 2.65 6.91 -0.90
C VAL A 121 2.02 5.64 -0.32
N CYS A 122 0.94 5.75 0.45
CA CYS A 122 0.21 4.58 0.96
C CYS A 122 -0.27 3.68 -0.20
N ASN A 123 -0.84 4.28 -1.25
CA ASN A 123 -1.29 3.56 -2.44
C ASN A 123 -0.10 2.86 -3.14
N LYS A 124 1.03 3.55 -3.29
CA LYS A 124 2.26 2.97 -3.88
C LYS A 124 2.79 1.79 -3.06
N LEU A 125 2.89 1.94 -1.73
CA LEU A 125 3.33 0.87 -0.83
C LEU A 125 2.44 -0.36 -0.94
N LEU A 126 1.12 -0.17 -0.94
CA LEU A 126 0.18 -1.29 -1.01
C LEU A 126 0.26 -2.04 -2.35
N LYS A 127 0.49 -1.31 -3.45
CA LYS A 127 0.76 -1.92 -4.77
C LYS A 127 2.09 -2.66 -4.80
N GLN A 128 3.15 -2.13 -4.16
CA GLN A 128 4.42 -2.84 -4.01
C GLN A 128 4.26 -4.13 -3.21
N ALA A 129 3.51 -4.07 -2.09
CA ALA A 129 3.19 -5.24 -1.28
C ALA A 129 2.45 -6.31 -2.07
N PHE A 130 1.43 -5.93 -2.84
CA PHE A 130 0.69 -6.85 -3.73
C PHE A 130 1.60 -7.51 -4.76
N ALA A 131 2.42 -6.73 -5.46
CA ALA A 131 3.33 -7.25 -6.47
C ALA A 131 4.36 -8.24 -5.89
N ILE A 132 4.92 -7.94 -4.72
CA ILE A 132 5.88 -8.79 -4.01
C ILE A 132 5.24 -10.07 -3.47
N ALA A 133 4.01 -9.97 -2.97
CA ALA A 133 3.25 -11.14 -2.53
C ALA A 133 3.05 -12.12 -3.69
N LYS A 134 2.58 -11.62 -4.85
CA LYS A 134 2.23 -12.43 -6.02
C LYS A 134 3.42 -12.90 -6.86
N SER A 135 4.48 -12.11 -6.98
CA SER A 135 5.65 -12.49 -7.79
C SER A 135 6.58 -13.48 -7.12
N GLY A 136 6.52 -13.62 -5.78
CA GLY A 136 7.50 -14.44 -5.05
C GLY A 136 8.88 -13.78 -4.89
N LEU A 137 9.08 -12.57 -5.43
CA LEU A 137 10.35 -11.85 -5.40
C LEU A 137 10.46 -10.96 -4.16
N THR A 138 11.68 -10.72 -3.70
CA THR A 138 11.96 -9.69 -2.69
C THR A 138 11.93 -8.29 -3.29
N TYR A 139 11.75 -7.27 -2.45
CA TYR A 139 11.83 -5.88 -2.90
C TYR A 139 13.21 -5.57 -3.48
N ASP A 140 13.20 -4.97 -4.67
CA ASP A 140 14.38 -4.38 -5.32
C ASP A 140 14.08 -2.93 -5.70
N ASN A 141 14.94 -2.01 -5.28
CA ASN A 141 14.81 -0.59 -5.57
C ASN A 141 15.09 -0.25 -7.05
N LYS A 142 15.77 -1.13 -7.77
CA LYS A 142 16.14 -1.00 -9.18
C LYS A 142 15.21 -1.78 -10.12
N TYR A 143 14.23 -2.49 -9.58
CA TYR A 143 13.32 -3.30 -10.38
C TYR A 143 12.65 -2.46 -11.48
N ARG A 144 12.85 -2.87 -12.73
CA ARG A 144 12.15 -2.32 -13.90
C ARG A 144 11.17 -3.36 -14.39
N SER A 145 9.91 -2.99 -14.50
CA SER A 145 8.93 -3.85 -15.17
C SER A 145 9.39 -4.05 -16.60
N VAL A 146 9.65 -5.29 -16.97
CA VAL A 146 9.74 -5.65 -18.38
C VAL A 146 8.32 -5.50 -18.91
N LEU A 147 8.10 -4.53 -19.79
CA LEU A 147 6.86 -4.53 -20.56
C LEU A 147 6.90 -5.83 -21.36
N VAL A 148 5.99 -6.75 -21.07
CA VAL A 148 5.69 -7.83 -22.01
C VAL A 148 5.08 -7.10 -23.20
N GLY A 149 5.89 -6.89 -24.23
CA GLY A 149 5.39 -6.41 -25.51
C GLY A 149 4.37 -7.41 -26.00
N ASN A 150 3.12 -6.98 -26.10
CA ASN A 150 2.15 -7.60 -27.00
C ASN A 150 2.35 -6.98 -28.38
#